data_AF-A0A450WT15-F1
#
_entry.id   AF-A0A450WT15-F1
#
_cell.length_a   1.000
_cell.length_b   1.000
_cell.length_c   1.000
_cell.angle_alpha   90.00
_cell.angle_beta   90.00
_cell.angle_gamma   90.00
#
_symmetry.space_group_name_H-M   'P 1'
#
loop_
_entity.id
_entity.type
_entity.pdbx_description
1 polymer ?
#
loop_
_entity_poly.entity_id
_entity_poly.type
_entity_poly.pdbx_seq_one_letter_code
_entity_poly.pdbx_strand_id
1 'polypeptide(L)'
;MYTTNLGRIDGSVIVTVPPAMLDQLSLRVGAEIGLSVDSGHLVLDPRPRSRYSLDELLAECDPTAKPNSEDRHWLDSGPVGGELL
;
A
#
# COMPACT_ATOMS: atom_id res chain seq x y z
N MET A 1 -19.96 22.77 -7.04
CA MET A 1 -18.77 23.18 -6.27
C MET A 1 -19.12 23.02 -4.80
N TYR A 2 -18.39 22.17 -4.07
CA TYR A 2 -18.58 22.00 -2.63
C TYR A 2 -17.56 22.87 -1.90
N THR A 3 -17.98 23.52 -0.82
CA THR A 3 -17.09 24.27 0.08
C THR A 3 -17.14 23.63 1.46
N THR A 4 -15.99 23.48 2.10
CA THR A 4 -15.84 23.00 3.47
C THR A 4 -14.80 23.84 4.18
N ASN A 5 -14.90 23.91 5.50
CA ASN A 5 -13.86 24.48 6.34
C ASN A 5 -12.86 23.39 6.77
N LEU A 6 -11.67 23.83 7.15
CA LEU A 6 -10.65 23.01 7.77
C LEU A 6 -10.96 22.82 9.26
N GLY A 7 -11.01 21.58 9.72
CA GLY A 7 -11.10 21.24 11.14
C GLY A 7 -9.72 20.96 11.74
N ARG A 8 -9.61 20.93 13.08
CA ARG A 8 -8.38 20.59 13.78
C ARG A 8 -8.58 19.33 14.62
N ILE A 9 -7.61 18.41 14.58
CA ILE A 9 -7.55 17.22 15.44
C ILE A 9 -6.11 17.01 15.86
N ASP A 10 -5.81 17.09 17.16
CA ASP A 10 -4.51 16.81 17.80
C ASP A 10 -3.27 16.97 16.92
N GLY A 11 -2.87 18.23 16.69
CA GLY A 11 -1.68 18.58 15.90
C GLY A 11 -1.85 18.48 14.38
N SER A 12 -3.01 18.01 13.91
CA SER A 12 -3.34 17.81 12.50
C SER A 12 -4.58 18.61 12.08
N VAL A 13 -4.80 18.70 10.76
CA VAL A 13 -5.93 19.36 10.13
C VAL A 13 -6.74 18.34 9.34
N ILE A 14 -8.06 18.44 9.39
CA ILE A 14 -8.98 17.58 8.65
C ILE A 14 -9.83 18.39 7.67
N VAL A 15 -10.14 17.78 6.53
CA VAL A 15 -11.08 18.29 5.53
C VAL A 15 -12.31 17.37 5.53
N THR A 16 -13.50 17.95 5.61
CA THR A 16 -14.73 17.17 5.47
C THR A 16 -15.02 16.94 3.98
N VAL A 17 -15.01 15.68 3.54
CA VAL A 17 -15.33 15.31 2.15
C VAL A 17 -16.79 14.85 2.08
N PRO A 18 -17.68 15.53 1.31
CA PRO A 18 -19.06 15.09 1.13
C PRO A 18 -19.13 13.67 0.54
N PRO A 19 -20.08 12.81 0.99
CA PRO A 19 -20.19 11.43 0.49
C PRO A 19 -20.28 11.32 -1.03
N ALA A 20 -21.01 12.24 -1.68
CA ALA A 20 -21.15 12.27 -3.13
C ALA A 20 -19.81 12.40 -3.88
N MET A 21 -18.79 13.04 -3.28
CA MET A 21 -17.44 13.11 -3.87
C MET A 21 -16.67 11.80 -3.68
N LEU A 22 -16.87 11.09 -2.57
CA LEU A 22 -16.27 9.77 -2.35
C LEU A 22 -16.81 8.75 -3.36
N ASP A 23 -18.11 8.77 -3.63
CA ASP A 23 -18.75 7.90 -4.60
C ASP A 23 -18.19 8.11 -6.02
N GLN A 24 -17.97 9.36 -6.42
CA GLN A 24 -17.37 9.70 -7.72
C GLN A 24 -15.93 9.20 -7.84
N LEU A 25 -15.18 9.17 -6.75
CA LEU A 25 -13.80 8.67 -6.69
C LEU A 25 -13.72 7.16 -6.39
N SER A 26 -14.87 6.48 -6.26
CA SER A 26 -14.95 5.07 -5.83
C SER A 26 -14.18 4.79 -4.52
N LEU A 27 -14.10 5.78 -3.63
CA LEU A 27 -13.42 5.69 -2.34
C LEU A 27 -14.41 5.28 -1.23
N ARG A 28 -13.88 4.60 -0.21
CA ARG A 28 -14.63 4.21 0.98
C ARG A 28 -13.89 4.68 2.23
N VAL A 29 -14.62 4.89 3.33
CA VAL A 29 -14.01 5.19 4.62
C VAL A 29 -13.02 4.08 4.99
N GLY A 30 -11.80 4.47 5.40
CA GLY A 30 -10.71 3.55 5.70
C GLY A 30 -9.86 3.15 4.49
N ALA A 31 -10.17 3.63 3.27
CA ALA A 31 -9.28 3.47 2.12
C ALA A 31 -7.98 4.27 2.30
N GLU A 32 -6.87 3.69 1.86
CA GLU A 32 -5.59 4.39 1.76
C GLU A 32 -5.60 5.33 0.56
N ILE A 33 -5.13 6.56 0.77
CA ILE A 33 -5.05 7.60 -0.26
C ILE A 33 -3.70 8.30 -0.19
N GLY A 34 -3.20 8.74 -1.34
CA GLY A 34 -2.06 9.63 -1.44
C GLY A 34 -2.50 11.08 -1.20
N LEU A 35 -1.63 11.86 -0.59
CA LEU A 35 -1.78 13.30 -0.42
C LEU A 35 -0.56 14.00 -1.01
N SER A 36 -0.80 14.97 -1.90
CA SER A 36 0.27 15.77 -2.51
C SER A 36 -0.18 17.21 -2.73
N VAL A 37 0.79 18.10 -2.97
CA VAL A 37 0.52 19.49 -3.37
C VAL A 37 0.97 19.65 -4.81
N ASP A 38 0.04 19.99 -5.69
CA ASP A 38 0.32 20.32 -7.08
C ASP A 38 -0.24 21.70 -7.39
N SER A 39 0.62 22.62 -7.84
CA SER A 39 0.21 23.96 -8.30
C SER A 39 -0.65 24.75 -7.30
N GLY A 40 -0.40 24.57 -6.00
CA GLY A 40 -1.17 25.22 -4.92
C GLY A 40 -2.48 24.52 -4.56
N HIS A 41 -2.79 23.38 -5.18
CA HIS A 41 -3.92 22.53 -4.88
C HIS A 41 -3.49 21.34 -4.03
N LEU A 42 -4.25 21.04 -2.97
CA LEU A 42 -4.13 19.76 -2.27
C LEU A 42 -4.81 18.68 -3.13
N VAL A 43 -4.02 17.74 -3.64
CA VAL A 43 -4.48 16.64 -4.47
C VAL A 43 -4.61 15.39 -3.61
N LEU A 44 -5.81 14.81 -3.62
CA LEU A 44 -6.10 13.50 -3.04
C LEU A 44 -6.07 12.47 -4.16
N ASP A 45 -5.12 11.54 -4.10
CA ASP A 45 -4.94 10.50 -5.11
C ASP A 45 -5.44 9.16 -4.55
N PRO A 46 -6.50 8.55 -5.11
CA PRO A 46 -6.90 7.20 -4.75
C PRO A 46 -5.72 6.23 -4.93
N ARG A 47 -5.29 5.55 -3.86
CA ARG A 47 -4.27 4.51 -3.92
C ARG A 47 -4.95 3.16 -3.69
N PRO A 48 -5.68 2.62 -4.69
CA PRO A 48 -6.27 1.30 -4.53
C PRO A 48 -5.14 0.32 -4.23
N ARG A 49 -5.30 -0.48 -3.16
CA ARG A 49 -4.39 -1.59 -2.90
C ARG A 49 -4.35 -2.45 -4.15
N SER A 50 -3.16 -2.62 -4.73
CA SER A 50 -2.96 -3.57 -5.81
C SER A 50 -3.44 -4.94 -5.33
N ARG A 51 -4.48 -5.45 -5.99
CA ARG A 51 -4.91 -6.84 -5.84
C ARG A 51 -4.10 -7.63 -6.84
N TYR A 52 -3.13 -8.36 -6.33
CA TYR A 52 -2.34 -9.26 -7.16
C TYR A 52 -3.04 -10.62 -7.25
N SER A 53 -3.01 -11.23 -8.43
CA SER A 53 -3.23 -12.66 -8.58
C SER A 53 -1.92 -13.43 -8.38
N LEU A 54 -2.02 -14.72 -8.04
CA LEU A 54 -0.83 -15.58 -7.99
C LEU A 54 -0.09 -15.57 -9.33
N ASP A 55 -0.84 -15.63 -10.44
CA ASP A 55 -0.28 -15.62 -11.80
C ASP A 55 0.52 -14.34 -12.09
N GLU A 56 0.01 -13.17 -11.68
CA GLU A 56 0.73 -11.89 -11.81
C GLU A 56 2.03 -11.87 -11.00
N LEU A 57 2.01 -12.39 -9.77
CA LEU A 57 3.23 -12.45 -8.95
C LEU A 57 4.26 -13.41 -9.54
N LEU A 58 3.82 -14.57 -10.04
CA LEU A 58 4.70 -15.56 -10.66
C LEU A 58 5.30 -15.08 -11.99
N ALA A 59 4.58 -14.25 -12.75
CA ALA A 59 5.08 -13.68 -14.00
C ALA A 59 6.31 -12.77 -13.79
N GLU A 60 6.44 -12.15 -12.62
CA GLU A 60 7.59 -11.31 -12.25
C GLU A 60 8.77 -12.12 -11.68
N CYS A 61 8.59 -13.41 -11.42
CA CYS A 61 9.66 -14.30 -10.95
C CYS A 61 10.44 -14.91 -12.13
N ASP A 62 11.77 -14.95 -12.02
CA ASP A 62 12.60 -15.78 -12.89
C ASP A 62 12.67 -17.22 -12.34
N PRO A 63 12.03 -18.22 -12.98
CA PRO A 63 12.03 -19.60 -12.50
C PRO A 63 13.39 -20.28 -12.63
N THR A 64 14.34 -19.66 -13.34
CA THR A 64 15.71 -20.15 -13.53
C THR A 64 16.73 -19.46 -12.63
N ALA A 65 16.27 -18.52 -11.80
CA ALA A 65 17.12 -17.80 -10.86
C ALA A 65 17.87 -18.78 -9.95
N LYS A 66 19.19 -18.63 -9.89
CA LYS A 66 20.03 -19.46 -9.03
C LYS A 66 19.98 -18.92 -7.60
N PRO A 67 19.94 -19.79 -6.58
CA PRO A 67 20.06 -19.39 -5.18
C PRO A 67 21.31 -18.52 -4.97
N ASN A 68 21.14 -17.41 -4.26
CA ASN A 68 22.25 -16.53 -3.92
C ASN A 68 23.10 -17.14 -2.77
N SER A 69 24.15 -16.45 -2.33
CA SER A 69 25.02 -16.96 -1.25
C SER A 69 24.32 -17.12 0.10
N GLU A 70 23.35 -16.26 0.40
CA GLU A 70 22.54 -16.36 1.63
C GLU A 70 21.58 -17.55 1.54
N ASP A 71 20.90 -17.73 0.40
CA ASP A 71 20.06 -18.89 0.14
C ASP A 71 20.86 -20.18 0.26
N ARG A 72 22.08 -20.22 -0.31
CA ARG A 72 23.00 -21.36 -0.20
C ARG A 72 23.41 -21.62 1.23
N HIS A 73 23.74 -20.57 2.00
CA HIS A 73 24.04 -20.71 3.40
C HIS A 73 22.87 -21.34 4.17
N TRP A 74 21.63 -20.88 3.93
CA TRP A 74 20.43 -21.46 4.53
C TRP A 74 20.18 -22.91 4.11
N LEU A 75 20.27 -23.21 2.80
CA LEU A 75 20.01 -24.54 2.25
C LEU A 75 21.07 -25.58 2.65
N ASP A 76 22.33 -25.15 2.73
CA ASP A 76 23.47 -26.00 3.08
C ASP A 76 23.70 -26.07 4.61
N SER A 77 22.92 -25.33 5.41
CA SER A 77 22.99 -25.36 6.87
C SER A 77 22.47 -26.68 7.42
N GLY A 78 23.27 -27.31 8.30
CA GLY A 78 22.86 -28.51 9.03
C GLY A 78 21.91 -28.19 10.19
N PRO A 79 21.27 -29.22 10.77
CA PRO A 79 20.37 -29.05 11.92
C PRO A 79 21.13 -28.46 13.11
N VAL A 80 20.56 -27.43 13.74
CA VAL A 80 21.16 -26.73 14.90
C VAL A 80 20.54 -27.14 16.24
N GLY A 81 19.42 -27.87 16.20
CA GLY A 81 18.67 -28.34 17.38
C GLY A 81 17.70 -27.29 17.94
N GLY A 82 16.60 -27.73 18.56
CA GLY A 82 15.53 -26.84 19.05
C GLY A 82 14.40 -26.56 18.05
N GLU A 83 14.43 -27.22 16.89
CA GLU A 83 13.36 -27.19 15.90
C GLU A 83 12.14 -27.93 16.44
N LEU A 84 10.95 -27.31 16.33
CA LEU A 84 9.68 -27.97 16.66
C LEU A 84 9.37 -28.98 15.55
N LEU A 85 9.21 -30.25 15.94
CA LEU A 85 8.73 -31.32 15.06
C LEU A 85 7.30 -31.05 14.58
#